data_AF-A0A916RKG3-F1
#
_entry.id   AF-A0A916RKG3-F1
#
_cell.length_a   1.000
_cell.length_b   1.000
_cell.length_c   1.000
_cell.angle_alpha   90.00
_cell.angle_beta   90.00
_cell.angle_gamma   90.00
#
_symmetry.space_group_name_H-M   'P 1'
#
loop_
_entity.id
_entity.type
_entity.pdbx_description
1 polymer ?
#
loop_
_entity_poly.entity_id
_entity_poly.type
_entity_poly.pdbx_seq_one_letter_code
_entity_poly.pdbx_strand_id
1 'polypeptide(L)' 'MKILVYGIIILLFLAVTFFGVGPILLADGTVEERIWTSVVVLGIYIGLTILLIVCRRFFKRDER' A
#
# COMPACT_ATOMS: atom_id res chain seq x y z
N MET A 1 -9.76 -7.02 -17.56
CA MET A 1 -9.68 -5.77 -16.76
C MET A 1 -9.45 -6.05 -15.28
N LYS A 2 -10.30 -6.83 -14.59
CA LYS A 2 -10.21 -7.09 -13.13
C LYS A 2 -8.83 -7.60 -12.67
N ILE A 3 -8.29 -8.63 -13.35
CA ILE A 3 -6.96 -9.20 -13.05
C ILE A 3 -5.85 -8.14 -13.14
N LEU A 4 -5.91 -7.27 -14.15
CA LEU A 4 -4.92 -6.21 -14.34
C LEU A 4 -4.97 -5.18 -13.19
N VAL A 5 -6.17 -4.78 -12.77
CA VAL A 5 -6.34 -3.85 -11.63
C VAL A 5 -5.84 -4.47 -10.33
N TYR A 6 -6.21 -5.73 -10.03
CA TYR A 6 -5.69 -6.42 -8.83
C TYR A 6 -4.18 -6.64 -8.90
N GLY A 7 -3.65 -6.95 -10.09
CA GLY A 7 -2.21 -7.08 -10.31
C GLY A 7 -1.45 -5.79 -10.01
N ILE A 8 -1.96 -4.64 -10.49
CA ILE A 8 -1.38 -3.33 -10.16
C ILE A 8 -1.44 -3.06 -8.66
N ILE A 9 -2.58 -3.31 -8.00
CA ILE A 9 -2.71 -3.08 -6.55
C ILE A 9 -1.72 -3.95 -5.76
N ILE A 10 -1.56 -5.22 -6.12
CA ILE A 10 -0.57 -6.11 -5.51
C ILE A 10 0.84 -5.58 -5.71
N LEU A 11 1.17 -5.12 -6.92
CA LEU A 11 2.48 -4.56 -7.23
C LEU A 11 2.76 -3.27 -6.43
N LEU A 12 1.74 -2.42 -6.22
CA LEU A 12 1.83 -1.26 -5.33
C LEU A 12 2.06 -1.66 -3.87
N PHE A 13 1.37 -2.69 -3.36
CA PHE A 13 1.61 -3.22 -2.02
C PHE A 13 3.05 -3.73 -1.86
N LEU A 14 3.56 -4.46 -2.86
CA LEU A 14 4.94 -4.94 -2.86
C LEU A 14 5.92 -3.78 -2.90
N ALA A 15 5.70 -2.78 -3.76
CA ALA A 15 6.54 -1.58 -3.83
C ALA A 15 6.58 -0.86 -2.47
N VAL A 16 5.43 -0.60 -1.84
CA VAL A 16 5.39 0.04 -0.52
C VAL A 16 6.06 -0.81 0.56
N THR A 17 6.01 -2.14 0.44
CA THR A 17 6.70 -3.03 1.37
C THR A 17 8.21 -2.93 1.23
N PHE A 18 8.75 -3.06 0.01
CA PHE A 18 10.21 -2.99 -0.19
C PHE A 18 10.77 -1.58 0.00
N PHE A 19 10.10 -0.56 -0.54
CA PHE A 19 10.58 0.82 -0.53
C PHE A 19 10.14 1.62 0.71
N GLY A 20 9.05 1.24 1.36
CA GLY A 20 8.56 1.91 2.57
C GLY A 20 9.09 1.28 3.85
N VAL A 21 9.06 -0.05 3.96
CA VAL A 21 9.58 -0.76 5.16
C VAL A 21 11.11 -0.83 5.16
N GLY A 22 11.73 -0.85 3.97
CA GLY A 22 13.19 -0.85 3.83
C GLY A 22 13.88 0.27 4.61
N PRO A 23 13.54 1.56 4.40
CA PRO A 23 14.10 2.68 5.15
C PRO A 23 13.85 2.59 6.66
N ILE A 24 12.71 2.04 7.09
CA ILE A 24 12.40 1.87 8.51
C ILE A 24 13.36 0.86 9.16
N LEU A 25 13.76 -0.18 8.44
CA LEU A 25 14.60 -1.25 8.98
C LEU A 25 16.09 -1.02 8.78
N LEU A 26 16.48 -0.41 7.66
CA LEU A 26 17.85 -0.41 7.15
C LEU A 26 18.49 0.98 7.03
N ALA A 27 17.71 2.07 7.10
CA ALA A 27 18.30 3.40 7.02
C ALA A 27 18.94 3.79 8.36
N ASP A 28 20.11 4.42 8.27
CA ASP A 28 20.86 4.96 9.40
C ASP A 28 20.31 6.33 9.85
N GLY A 29 19.00 6.40 10.04
CA GLY A 29 18.28 7.58 10.50
C GLY A 29 18.04 7.54 12.01
N THR A 30 17.76 8.70 12.59
CA THR A 30 17.33 8.80 13.99
C THR A 30 16.03 8.04 14.22
N VAL A 31 15.80 7.65 15.47
CA VAL A 31 14.56 6.94 15.86
C VAL A 31 13.32 7.78 15.50
N GLU A 32 13.39 9.10 15.63
CA GLU A 32 12.30 10.02 15.29
C GLU A 32 11.97 9.99 13.79
N GLU A 33 12.97 10.09 12.92
CA GLU A 33 12.78 10.02 11.46
C GLU A 33 12.15 8.69 11.03
N ARG A 34 12.56 7.58 11.67
CA ARG A 34 12.01 6.24 11.41
C ARG A 34 10.56 6.12 11.87
N ILE A 35 10.17 6.75 12.97
CA ILE A 35 8.78 6.80 13.43
C ILE A 35 7.91 7.57 12.43
N TRP A 36 8.33 8.75 12.00
CA TRP A 36 7.59 9.52 11.01
C TRP A 36 7.46 8.78 9.68
N THR A 37 8.54 8.14 9.22
CA THR A 37 8.51 7.29 8.03
C THR A 37 7.51 6.14 8.19
N SER A 38 7.48 5.49 9.37
CA SER A 38 6.53 4.42 9.68
C SER A 38 5.08 4.89 9.64
N VAL A 39 4.78 6.09 10.16
CA VAL A 39 3.44 6.69 10.11
C VAL A 39 3.00 6.92 8.66
N VAL A 40 3.88 7.46 7.81
CA VAL A 40 3.59 7.68 6.39
C VAL A 40 3.32 6.36 5.66
N VAL A 41 4.19 5.36 5.85
CA VAL A 41 4.05 4.03 5.24
C VAL A 41 2.75 3.36 5.68
N LEU A 42 2.40 3.46 6.97
CA LEU A 42 1.15 2.95 7.49
C LEU A 42 -0.07 3.65 6.85
N GLY A 43 -0.01 4.97 6.69
CA GLY A 43 -1.04 5.74 5.99
C GLY A 43 -1.24 5.28 4.54
N ILE A 44 -0.14 4.99 3.82
CA ILE A 44 -0.20 4.45 2.46
C ILE A 44 -0.84 3.06 2.44
N TYR A 45 -0.51 2.17 3.38
CA TYR A 45 -1.16 0.85 3.46
C TYR A 45 -2.66 0.94 3.72
N ILE A 46 -3.09 1.87 4.58
CA ILE A 46 -4.51 2.13 4.83
C ILE A 46 -5.18 2.61 3.54
N GLY A 47 -4.58 3.58 2.84
CA GLY A 47 -5.07 4.08 1.57
C GLY A 47 -5.21 2.99 0.49
N LEU A 48 -4.18 2.16 0.32
CA LEU A 48 -4.20 1.02 -0.61
C LEU A 48 -5.26 -0.01 -0.24
N THR A 49 -5.47 -0.27 1.05
CA THR A 49 -6.51 -1.20 1.53
C THR A 49 -7.91 -0.65 1.22
N ILE A 50 -8.14 0.64 1.46
CA ILE A 50 -9.40 1.30 1.11
C ILE A 50 -9.61 1.23 -0.41
N LEU A 51 -8.59 1.54 -1.21
CA LEU A 51 -8.64 1.45 -2.66
C LEU A 51 -9.04 0.04 -3.12
N LEU A 52 -8.43 -1.00 -2.54
CA LEU A 52 -8.78 -2.40 -2.84
C LEU A 52 -10.24 -2.70 -2.51
N ILE A 53 -10.73 -2.26 -1.35
CA ILE A 53 -12.14 -2.46 -0.95
C ILE A 53 -13.09 -1.74 -1.93
N VAL A 54 -12.79 -0.50 -2.30
CA VAL A 54 -13.60 0.27 -3.26
C VAL A 54 -13.59 -0.39 -4.64
N CYS A 55 -12.42 -0.78 -5.15
CA CYS A 55 -12.31 -1.50 -6.42
C CYS A 55 -13.08 -2.83 -6.40
N ARG A 56 -12.99 -3.60 -5.31
CA ARG A 56 -13.79 -4.83 -5.15
C ARG A 56 -15.29 -4.56 -5.20
N ARG A 57 -15.76 -3.51 -4.52
CA ARG A 57 -17.18 -3.11 -4.53
C ARG A 57 -17.63 -2.67 -5.91
N PHE A 58 -16.80 -1.93 -6.63
CA PHE A 58 -17.09 -1.47 -7.99
C PHE A 58 -17.24 -2.66 -8.95
N PHE A 59 -16.27 -3.57 -8.97
CA PHE A 59 -16.31 -4.73 -9.86
C PHE A 59 -17.38 -5.77 -9.52
N LYS A 60 -17.81 -5.87 -8.25
CA LYS A 60 -18.95 -6.72 -7.85
C LYS A 60 -20.29 -6.11 -8.25
N ARG A 61 -20.38 -4.78 -8.38
CA ARG A 61 -21.60 -4.10 -8.84
C ARG A 61 -21.81 -4.25 -10.35
N ASP A 62 -20.72 -4.29 -11.11
CA ASP A 62 -20.72 -4.48 -12.58
C ASP A 62 -21.18 -5.89 -13.02
N GLU A 63 -21.11 -6.89 -12.14
CA GLU A 63 -21.56 -8.28 -12.41
C GLU A 63 -23.05 -8.53 -12.11
N ARG A 64 -23.79 -7.54 -11.60
CA ARG A 64 -25.21 -7.66 -11.25
C ARG A 64 -26.13 -7.04 -12.29
#